data_AF-A0A811T7Y9-F1
#
_entry.id   AF-A0A811T7Y9-F1
#
_cell.length_a   1.000
_cell.length_b   1.000
_cell.length_c   1.000
_cell.angle_alpha   90.00
_cell.angle_beta   90.00
_cell.angle_gamma   90.00
#
_symmetry.space_group_name_H-M   'P 1'
#
loop_
_entity.id
_entity.type
_entity.pdbx_description
1 polymer ?
#
loop_
_entity_poly.entity_id
_entity_poly.type
_entity_poly.pdbx_seq_one_letter_code
_entity_poly.pdbx_strand_id
1 'polypeptide(L)' 'MNKKLLIAKREKTKELHKKGWSNCKIACHLAASKNSVGKWMQMDENEC' A
#
# COMPACT_ATOMS: atom_id res chain seq x y z
N MET A 1 -8.38 -15.13 0.84
CA MET A 1 -8.22 -13.67 0.67
C MET A 1 -7.89 -13.42 -0.80
N ASN A 2 -8.66 -12.60 -1.52
CA ASN A 2 -8.44 -12.37 -2.95
C ASN A 2 -7.09 -11.66 -3.19
N LYS A 3 -6.08 -12.40 -3.66
CA LYS A 3 -4.73 -11.86 -3.97
C LYS A 3 -4.79 -10.61 -4.85
N LYS A 4 -5.75 -10.55 -5.78
CA LYS A 4 -6.00 -9.40 -6.67
C LYS A 4 -6.30 -8.09 -5.92
N LEU A 5 -7.05 -8.15 -4.82
CA LEU A 5 -7.37 -6.96 -4.02
C LEU A 5 -6.15 -6.42 -3.27
N LEU A 6 -5.24 -7.30 -2.85
CA LEU A 6 -4.01 -6.89 -2.18
C LEU A 6 -3.04 -6.22 -3.14
N ILE A 7 -2.91 -6.74 -4.36
CA ILE A 7 -2.07 -6.13 -5.42
C ILE A 7 -2.60 -4.72 -5.75
N ALA A 8 -3.91 -4.59 -5.99
CA ALA A 8 -4.52 -3.28 -6.27
C ALA A 8 -4.30 -2.26 -5.13
N LYS A 9 -4.37 -2.69 -3.86
CA LYS A 9 -4.08 -1.82 -2.71
C LYS A 9 -2.61 -1.41 -2.63
N ARG A 10 -1.67 -2.29 -3.00
CA ARG A 10 -0.23 -1.99 -3.08
C ARG A 10 0.08 -0.98 -4.16
N GLU A 11 -0.42 -1.18 -5.38
CA GLU A 11 -0.22 -0.23 -6.48
C GLU A 11 -0.76 1.15 -6.13
N LYS A 12 -1.97 1.20 -5.56
CA LYS A 12 -2.60 2.45 -5.12
C LYS A 12 -1.81 3.13 -4.00
N THR A 13 -1.19 2.35 -3.11
CA THR A 13 -0.26 2.86 -2.08
C THR A 13 0.98 3.51 -2.71
N LYS A 14 1.63 2.82 -3.66
CA LYS A 14 2.80 3.35 -4.38
C LYS A 14 2.45 4.63 -5.15
N GLU A 15 1.29 4.67 -5.80
CA GLU A 15 0.81 5.86 -6.53
C GLU A 15 0.57 7.05 -5.60
N LEU A 16 -0.13 6.84 -4.47
CA LEU A 16 -0.40 7.90 -3.49
C LEU A 16 0.89 8.41 -2.83
N HIS A 17 1.85 7.52 -2.58
CA HIS A 17 3.16 7.92 -2.07
C HIS A 17 3.93 8.78 -3.08
N LYS A 18 3.92 8.42 -4.37
CA LYS A 18 4.49 9.25 -5.45
C LYS A 18 3.82 10.63 -5.54
N LYS A 19 2.53 10.73 -5.22
CA LYS A 19 1.78 11.99 -5.10
C LYS A 19 2.13 12.79 -3.84
N GLY A 20 3.08 12.33 -3.00
CA GLY A 20 3.52 13.02 -1.79
C GLY A 20 2.62 12.81 -0.57
N TRP A 21 1.74 11.80 -0.59
CA TRP A 21 0.85 11.53 0.55
C TRP A 21 1.61 10.84 1.67
N SER A 22 1.39 11.29 2.91
CA SER A 22 1.95 10.64 4.09
C SER A 22 1.30 9.27 4.34
N ASN A 23 2.08 8.32 4.86
CA ASN A 23 1.63 6.94 5.12
C ASN A 23 0.36 6.85 5.99
N CYS A 24 0.15 7.77 6.93
CA CYS A 24 -1.09 7.84 7.72
C CYS A 24 -2.32 8.17 6.87
N LYS A 25 -2.19 9.10 5.92
CA LYS A 25 -3.28 9.49 5.02
C LYS A 25 -3.65 8.35 4.08
N ILE A 26 -2.64 7.61 3.61
CA ILE A 26 -2.82 6.42 2.76
C ILE A 26 -3.50 5.29 3.54
N ALA A 27 -3.10 5.07 4.80
CA ALA A 27 -3.70 4.08 5.69
C ALA A 27 -5.20 4.34 5.90
N CYS A 28 -5.58 5.59 6.20
CA CYS A 28 -6.98 5.99 6.30
C CYS A 28 -7.74 5.81 4.97
N HIS A 29 -7.12 6.19 3.84
CA HIS A 29 -7.76 6.10 2.53
C HIS A 29 -7.99 4.66 2.06
N LEU A 30 -7.07 3.73 2.38
CA LEU A 30 -7.15 2.33 1.97
C LEU A 30 -7.81 1.41 3.02
N ALA A 31 -8.35 2.01 4.10
CA ALA A 31 -8.86 1.31 5.28
C ALA A 31 -7.90 0.20 5.73
N ALA A 32 -6.61 0.57 5.84
CA ALA A 32 -5.52 -0.33 6.17
C ALA A 32 -4.75 0.21 7.38
N SER A 33 -4.16 -0.67 8.16
CA SER A 33 -3.29 -0.25 9.26
C SER A 33 -1.99 0.35 8.73
N LYS A 34 -1.43 1.32 9.46
CA LYS A 34 -0.10 1.91 9.15
C LYS A 34 0.98 0.83 8.94
N ASN A 35 0.90 -0.25 9.71
CA ASN A 35 1.81 -1.38 9.61
C ASN A 35 1.67 -2.13 8.27
N SER A 36 0.44 -2.27 7.76
CA SER A 36 0.16 -2.89 6.47
C SER A 36 0.68 -2.02 5.32
N VAL A 37 0.48 -0.69 5.40
CA VAL A 37 1.00 0.26 4.42
C VAL A 37 2.53 0.25 4.39
N GLY A 38 3.18 0.22 5.55
CA GLY A 38 4.64 0.07 5.64
C GLY A 38 5.13 -1.22 4.99
N LYS A 39 4.46 -2.35 5.26
CA LYS A 39 4.76 -3.63 4.60
C LYS A 39 4.55 -3.59 3.09
N TRP A 40 3.53 -2.88 2.59
CA TRP A 40 3.28 -2.74 1.16
C TRP A 40 4.29 -1.86 0.44
N MET A 41 4.89 -0.88 1.12
CA MET A 41 5.97 -0.08 0.56
C MET A 41 7.33 -0.79 0.63
N GLN A 42 7.56 -1.64 1.65
CA GLN A 42 8.78 -2.44 1.76
C GLN A 42 8.76 -3.73 0.94
N MET A 43 7.57 -4.27 0.62
CA MET A 43 7.41 -5.31 -0.39
C MET A 43 7.61 -4.68 -1.77
N ASP A 44 8.88 -4.45 -2.08
CA ASP A 44 9.35 -4.32 -3.44
C ASP A 44 9.03 -5.60 -4.21
N GLU A 45 8.96 -5.53 -5.54
CA GLU A 45 8.40 -6.54 -6.45
C GLU A 45 9.16 -7.89 -6.49
N ASN A 46 9.96 -8.20 -5.47
CA ASN A 46 10.88 -9.33 -5.41
C ASN A 46 10.39 -10.52 -4.56
N GLU A 47 9.09 -10.63 -4.29
CA GLU A 47 8.48 -11.90 -3.88
C GLU A 47 7.57 -12.42 -5.00
N CYS A 48 8.24 -13.01 -6.01
CA CYS A 48 7.77 -13.77 -7.18
C CYS A 48 7.31 -13.03 -8.43
#